data_AF-A0A9W7UKD1-F1
#
_entry.id   AF-A0A9W7UKD1-F1
#
_cell.length_a   1.000
_cell.length_b   1.000
_cell.length_c   1.000
_cell.angle_alpha   90.00
_cell.angle_beta   90.00
_cell.angle_gamma   90.00
#
_symmetry.space_group_name_H-M   'P 1'
#
loop_
_entity.id
_entity.type
_entity.pdbx_description
1 polymer ?
#
loop_
_entity_poly.entity_id
_entity_poly.type
_entity_poly.pdbx_seq_one_letter_code
_entity_poly.pdbx_strand_id
1 'polypeptide(L)' 'MDISKIEKIAIASSILSTFGEDALAPHVDLNRLSELCEESTRNSTARQCGEATVSVLNKIIDSLSEEGEQ' A
#
# COMPACT_ATOMS: atom_id res chain seq x y z
N MET A 1 -13.99 -4.11 -0.15
CA MET A 1 -13.03 -3.93 -1.25
C MET A 1 -12.00 -5.04 -1.23
N ASP A 2 -11.90 -5.85 -2.29
CA ASP A 2 -10.82 -6.82 -2.44
C ASP A 2 -9.57 -6.13 -3.00
N ILE A 3 -8.55 -6.03 -2.14
CA ILE A 3 -7.25 -5.42 -2.45
C ILE A 3 -6.21 -6.54 -2.57
N SER A 4 -5.49 -6.61 -3.68
CA SER A 4 -4.44 -7.61 -3.91
C SER A 4 -3.23 -7.40 -3.00
N LYS A 5 -2.35 -8.41 -2.89
CA LYS A 5 -1.16 -8.35 -2.03
C LYS A 5 -0.22 -7.21 -2.40
N ILE A 6 0.01 -6.98 -3.70
CA ILE A 6 0.87 -5.88 -4.19
C ILE A 6 0.24 -4.52 -3.88
N GLU A 7 -1.06 -4.40 -4.07
CA GLU A 7 -1.80 -3.17 -3.75
C GLU A 7 -1.72 -2.83 -2.26
N LYS A 8 -1.88 -3.82 -1.37
CA LYS A 8 -1.71 -3.64 0.09
C LYS A 8 -0.30 -3.18 0.46
N ILE A 9 0.71 -3.75 -0.19
CA ILE A 9 2.12 -3.34 0.00
C ILE A 9 2.32 -1.89 -0.45
N ALA A 10 1.81 -1.50 -1.62
CA ALA A 10 1.91 -0.14 -2.11
C ALA A 10 1.29 0.90 -1.16
N ILE A 11 0.14 0.57 -0.54
CA ILE A 11 -0.49 1.42 0.48
C ILE A 11 0.41 1.52 1.72
N ALA A 12 0.87 0.39 2.26
CA ALA A 12 1.69 0.37 3.47
C ALA A 12 3.03 1.12 3.29
N SER A 13 3.69 0.96 2.14
CA SER A 13 4.90 1.71 1.80
C SER A 13 4.64 3.21 1.65
N SER A 14 3.48 3.60 1.10
CA SER A 14 3.11 5.02 0.98
C SER A 14 2.88 5.66 2.34
N ILE A 15 2.18 4.98 3.25
CA ILE A 15 1.98 5.42 4.65
C ILE A 15 3.34 5.58 5.35
N LEU A 16 4.22 4.58 5.22
CA LEU A 16 5.57 4.64 5.81
C LEU A 16 6.38 5.84 5.28
N SER A 17 6.31 6.11 3.98
CA SER A 17 6.96 7.26 3.35
C SER A 17 6.40 8.61 3.83
N THR A 18 5.08 8.69 4.04
CA THR A 18 4.41 9.93 4.49
C THR A 18 4.67 10.26 5.96
N PHE A 19 4.55 9.29 6.86
CA PHE A 19 4.65 9.54 8.31
C PHE A 19 6.05 9.30 8.86
N GLY A 20 6.90 8.59 8.12
CA GLY A 20 8.24 8.21 8.57
C GLY A 20 8.23 6.97 9.47
N GLU A 21 9.35 6.25 9.42
CA GLU A 21 9.57 5.02 10.19
C GLU A 21 9.50 5.25 11.70
N ASP A 22 10.15 6.30 12.21
CA ASP A 22 10.21 6.59 13.65
C ASP A 22 8.82 6.84 14.28
N ALA A 23 7.89 7.42 13.52
CA ALA A 23 6.54 7.69 13.98
C ALA A 23 5.67 6.42 14.02
N LEU A 24 5.97 5.43 13.17
CA LEU A 24 5.16 4.22 13.02
C LEU A 24 5.72 3.02 13.77
N ALA A 25 7.04 2.95 13.98
CA ALA A 25 7.72 1.86 14.69
C ALA A 25 7.13 1.50 16.07
N PRO A 26 6.59 2.44 16.88
CA PRO A 26 5.94 2.11 18.14
C PRO A 26 4.56 1.44 17.99
N HIS A 27 3.94 1.54 16.82
CA HIS A 27 2.54 1.18 16.59
C HIS A 27 2.36 -0.01 15.65
N VAL A 28 3.36 -0.29 14.81
CA VAL A 28 3.30 -1.35 13.80
C VAL A 28 4.62 -2.12 13.73
N ASP A 29 4.52 -3.41 13.37
CA ASP A 29 5.68 -4.27 13.15
C ASP A 29 6.26 -4.03 11.75
N LEU A 30 7.23 -3.11 11.69
CA LEU A 30 7.88 -2.70 10.44
C LEU A 30 8.82 -3.79 9.88
N ASN A 31 9.36 -4.67 10.73
CA ASN A 31 10.18 -5.79 10.28
C ASN A 31 9.34 -6.78 9.47
N ARG A 32 8.17 -7.13 9.99
CA ARG A 32 7.23 -8.00 9.27
C ARG A 32 6.72 -7.37 7.98
N LEU A 33 6.51 -6.05 7.96
CA LEU A 33 6.17 -5.32 6.72
C LEU A 33 7.29 -5.45 5.69
N SER A 34 8.55 -5.26 6.10
CA SER A 34 9.71 -5.39 5.22
C SER A 34 9.82 -6.78 4.59
N GLU A 35 9.67 -7.85 5.38
CA GLU A 35 9.69 -9.23 4.88
C GLU A 35 8.63 -9.48 3.81
N LEU A 36 7.40 -9.00 4.03
CA LEU A 36 6.30 -9.14 3.08
C LEU A 36 6.53 -8.33 1.79
N CYS A 37 7.14 -7.15 1.92
CA CYS A 37 7.52 -6.30 0.79
C CYS A 37 8.63 -6.94 -0.04
N GLU A 38 9.69 -7.46 0.58
CA GLU A 38 10.80 -8.10 -0.13
C GLU A 38 10.34 -9.32 -0.94
N GLU A 39 9.50 -10.18 -0.35
CA GLU A 39 8.98 -11.39 -1.01
C GLU A 39 8.19 -11.07 -2.28
N SER A 40 7.35 -10.03 -2.23
CA SER A 40 6.53 -9.62 -3.37
C SER A 40 7.29 -8.77 -4.39
N THR A 41 8.21 -7.91 -3.94
CA THR A 41 8.95 -7.01 -4.84
C THR A 41 10.01 -7.75 -5.63
N ARG A 42 10.65 -8.78 -5.04
CA ARG A 42 11.67 -9.61 -5.73
C ARG A 42 11.11 -10.37 -6.94
N ASN A 43 9.79 -10.54 -7.03
CA ASN A 43 9.09 -11.23 -8.11
C ASN A 43 8.29 -10.30 -9.05
N SER A 44 8.24 -9.00 -8.76
CA SER A 44 7.39 -8.06 -9.49
C SER A 44 8.20 -7.13 -10.38
N THR A 45 7.79 -6.97 -11.64
CA THR A 45 8.40 -6.01 -12.57
C THR A 45 7.95 -4.57 -12.25
N ALA A 46 8.75 -3.57 -12.62
CA ALA A 46 8.41 -2.15 -12.45
C ALA A 46 7.03 -1.78 -13.04
N ARG A 47 6.63 -2.46 -14.13
CA ARG A 47 5.31 -2.33 -14.74
C ARG A 47 4.19 -2.81 -13.81
N GLN A 48 4.35 -3.98 -13.18
CA GLN A 48 3.37 -4.53 -12.25
C GLN A 48 3.21 -3.67 -10.99
N CYS A 49 4.31 -3.08 -10.50
CA CYS A 49 4.24 -2.12 -9.42
C CYS A 49 3.43 -0.88 -9.82
N GLY A 50 3.67 -0.33 -11.03
CA GLY A 50 2.91 0.82 -11.55
C GLY A 50 1.42 0.53 -11.71
N GLU A 51 1.06 -0.64 -12.28
CA GLU A 51 -0.33 -1.06 -12.45
C GLU A 51 -1.06 -1.21 -11.10
N ALA A 52 -0.39 -1.79 -10.09
CA ALA A 52 -0.96 -1.92 -8.75
C ALA A 52 -1.14 -0.57 -8.04
N THR A 53 -0.17 0.35 -8.17
CA THR A 53 -0.31 1.71 -7.61
C THR A 53 -1.50 2.44 -8.21
N VAL A 54 -1.68 2.40 -9.54
CA VAL A 54 -2.84 3.03 -10.19
C VAL A 54 -4.15 2.38 -9.76
N SER A 55 -4.19 1.04 -9.65
CA SER A 55 -5.40 0.32 -9.20
C SER A 55 -5.79 0.72 -7.77
N VAL A 56 -4.83 0.79 -6.85
CA VAL A 56 -5.06 1.28 -5.48
C VAL A 56 -5.61 2.69 -5.46
N LEU A 57 -4.99 3.61 -6.19
CA LEU A 57 -5.38 5.01 -6.18
C LEU A 57 -6.81 5.19 -6.65
N ASN A 58 -7.19 4.53 -7.76
CA ASN A 58 -8.57 4.59 -8.25
C ASN A 58 -9.56 4.03 -7.22
N LYS A 59 -9.26 2.88 -6.61
CA LYS A 59 -10.15 2.30 -5.60
C LYS A 59 -10.29 3.16 -4.33
N ILE A 60 -9.23 3.87 -3.92
CA ILE A 60 -9.30 4.86 -2.82
C ILE A 60 -10.15 6.06 -3.25
N ILE A 61 -9.97 6.57 -4.47
CA ILE A 61 -10.77 7.68 -5.01
C ILE A 61 -12.25 7.29 -5.04
N ASP A 62 -12.57 6.09 -5.52
CA ASP A 62 -13.94 5.57 -5.56
C ASP A 62 -14.50 5.49 -4.13
N SER A 63 -13.77 4.90 -3.18
CA SER A 63 -14.19 4.81 -1.77
C SER A 63 -14.44 6.18 -1.13
N LEU A 64 -13.60 7.18 -1.42
CA LEU A 64 -13.77 8.55 -0.92
C LEU A 64 -14.92 9.29 -1.61
N SER A 65 -15.24 8.91 -2.85
CA SER A 65 -16.36 9.48 -3.61
C SER A 65 -17.69 8.89 -3.17
N GLU A 66 -17.72 7.63 -2.74
CA GLU A 66 -18.89 6.96 -2.14
C GLU A 66 -19.27 7.56 -0.78
N GLU A 67 -18.31 8.16 -0.04
CA GLU A 67 -18.58 8.89 1.22
C GLU A 67 -19.19 10.29 1.00
N GLY A 68 -19.42 10.70 -0.25
CA GLY A 68 -20.10 11.96 -0.60
C GLY A 68 -21.64 11.89 -0.64
N GLU A 69 -22.24 10.72 -0.42
CA GLU A 69 -23.70 10.49 -0.48
C GLU A 69 -24.36 10.12 0.87
N GLN A 70 -23.80 10.54 2.01
CA GLN A 70 -24.48 10.44 3.33
C GLN A 70 -24.62 11.79 4.03
#